data_AF-X1TCC2-F1
#
_entry.id   AF-X1TCC2-F1
#
_cell.length_a   1.000
_cell.length_b   1.000
_cell.length_c   1.000
_cell.angle_alpha   90.00
_cell.angle_beta   90.00
_cell.angle_gamma   90.00
#
_symmetry.space_group_name_H-M   'P 1'
#
loop_
_entity.id
_entity.type
_entity.pdbx_description
1 polymer ?
#
loop_
_entity_poly.entity_id
_entity_poly.type
_entity_poly.pdbx_seq_one_letter_code
_entity_poly.pdbx_strand_id
1 'polypeptide(L)'
;AMIDAGLSVRYRPMHWYPEGKEGSSNLTEINASEVGQMLLEECIKSVGYRYEDSEVTDLPGRSDAEYIIPFQYKRFANPPTPVEILKIISCYEYQSCEHPGWKTSEAHCFCDRLRKEMIVRLPGYDEAPWEWTEWPQEALKRIT
;
A
#
# COMPACT_ATOMS: atom_id res chain seq x y z
N ALA A 1 7.91 1.73 6.46
CA ALA A 1 6.98 0.58 6.50
C ALA A 1 6.61 0.05 5.12
N MET A 2 5.74 0.70 4.32
CA MET A 2 5.35 0.19 2.98
C MET A 2 6.55 0.09 2.02
N ILE A 3 7.42 1.11 2.03
CA ILE A 3 8.66 1.11 1.23
C ILE A 3 9.60 -0.02 1.67
N ASP A 4 9.84 -0.20 2.98
CA ASP A 4 10.66 -1.32 3.49
C ASP A 4 10.10 -2.69 3.07
N ALA A 5 8.78 -2.86 3.15
CA ALA A 5 8.11 -4.09 2.77
C ALA A 5 8.26 -4.36 1.26
N GLY A 6 8.07 -3.34 0.43
CA GLY A 6 8.26 -3.40 -1.01
C GLY A 6 9.71 -3.68 -1.43
N LEU A 7 10.69 -3.15 -0.70
CA LEU A 7 12.11 -3.48 -0.90
C LEU A 7 12.46 -4.91 -0.46
N SER A 8 11.60 -5.53 0.34
CA SER A 8 11.84 -6.83 0.97
C SER A 8 10.99 -7.96 0.39
N VAL A 9 10.31 -7.72 -0.74
CA VAL A 9 9.49 -8.74 -1.42
C VAL A 9 10.32 -9.95 -1.87
N ARG A 10 9.64 -11.07 -2.17
CA ARG A 10 10.28 -12.35 -2.55
C ARG A 10 11.03 -12.22 -3.87
N TYR A 11 10.40 -11.61 -4.87
CA TYR A 11 10.98 -11.39 -6.20
C TYR A 11 11.28 -9.91 -6.37
N ARG A 12 12.56 -9.55 -6.29
CA ARG A 12 13.04 -8.16 -6.33
C ARG A 12 13.57 -7.80 -7.72
N PRO A 13 13.45 -6.52 -8.14
CA PRO A 13 12.70 -5.47 -7.46
C PRO A 13 11.18 -5.68 -7.60
N MET A 14 10.39 -5.05 -6.72
CA MET A 14 8.93 -5.09 -6.87
C MET A 14 8.53 -4.25 -8.10
N HIS A 15 7.81 -4.85 -9.05
CA HIS A 15 7.29 -4.18 -10.23
C HIS A 15 5.77 -3.99 -10.16
N TRP A 16 5.28 -2.81 -10.56
CA TRP A 16 3.86 -2.53 -10.79
C TRP A 16 3.67 -1.84 -12.14
N TYR A 17 2.42 -1.79 -12.59
CA TYR A 17 2.06 -1.30 -13.93
C TYR A 17 1.07 -0.15 -13.77
N PRO A 18 1.55 1.10 -13.80
CA PRO A 18 0.67 2.26 -13.69
C PRO A 18 -0.24 2.36 -14.91
N GLU A 19 -1.49 2.77 -14.71
CA GLU A 19 -2.41 2.97 -15.81
C GLU A 19 -1.97 4.15 -16.69
N GLY A 20 -2.07 3.99 -18.02
CA GLY A 20 -1.69 5.03 -18.98
C GLY A 20 -0.18 5.26 -19.15
N LYS A 21 0.68 4.50 -18.46
CA LYS A 21 2.14 4.53 -18.64
C LYS A 21 2.59 3.37 -19.50
N GLU A 22 3.45 3.64 -20.49
CA GLU A 22 4.11 2.59 -21.24
C GLU A 22 5.19 1.94 -20.37
N GLY A 23 5.01 0.64 -20.05
CA GLY A 23 5.96 -0.14 -19.26
C GLY A 23 5.61 -0.27 -17.78
N SER A 24 6.56 -0.80 -17.01
CA SER A 24 6.42 -1.02 -15.57
C SER A 24 7.19 0.01 -14.76
N SER A 25 6.66 0.42 -13.62
CA SER A 25 7.43 1.05 -12.55
C SER A 25 8.02 -0.01 -11.62
N ASN A 26 9.05 0.34 -10.85
CA ASN A 26 9.69 -0.57 -9.91
C ASN A 26 10.21 0.15 -8.67
N LEU A 27 10.42 -0.61 -7.59
CA LEU A 27 10.96 -0.12 -6.32
C LEU A 27 12.33 -0.75 -6.05
N THR A 28 13.34 0.10 -5.89
CA THR A 28 14.73 -0.20 -5.54
C THR A 28 15.20 0.72 -4.42
N GLU A 29 16.35 0.43 -3.82
CA GLU A 29 16.90 1.32 -2.78
C GLU A 29 17.23 2.72 -3.33
N ILE A 30 17.53 2.82 -4.63
CA ILE A 30 17.90 4.08 -5.30
C ILE A 30 16.70 5.03 -5.39
N ASN A 31 15.51 4.52 -5.72
CA ASN A 31 14.30 5.32 -5.92
C ASN A 31 13.31 5.25 -4.74
N ALA A 32 13.71 4.69 -3.60
CA ALA A 32 12.84 4.50 -2.44
C ALA A 32 12.22 5.82 -1.92
N SER A 33 12.99 6.92 -1.96
CA SER A 33 12.48 8.24 -1.59
C SER A 33 11.46 8.77 -2.61
N GLU A 34 11.69 8.54 -3.91
CA GLU A 34 10.78 8.98 -4.98
C GLU A 34 9.43 8.24 -4.90
N VAL A 35 9.45 6.92 -4.67
CA VAL A 35 8.23 6.14 -4.47
C VAL A 35 7.52 6.55 -3.18
N GLY A 36 8.27 6.84 -2.11
CA GLY A 36 7.68 7.37 -0.88
C GLY A 36 7.04 8.75 -1.08
N GLN A 37 7.66 9.63 -1.86
CA GLN A 37 7.13 10.93 -2.24
C GLN A 37 5.83 10.78 -3.05
N MET A 38 5.80 9.89 -4.05
CA MET A 38 4.59 9.58 -4.82
C MET A 38 3.41 9.15 -3.94
N LEU A 39 3.67 8.33 -2.90
CA LEU A 39 2.62 7.94 -1.95
C LEU A 39 2.16 9.11 -1.07
N LEU A 40 3.10 9.94 -0.62
CA LEU A 40 2.79 11.13 0.17
C LEU A 40 1.92 12.12 -0.63
N GLU A 41 2.28 12.39 -1.88
CA GLU A 41 1.57 13.31 -2.77
C GLU A 41 0.13 12.85 -3.04
N GLU A 42 -0.10 11.56 -3.25
CA GLU A 42 -1.45 11.04 -3.44
C GLU A 42 -2.31 11.21 -2.16
N CYS A 43 -1.72 11.02 -0.98
CA CYS A 43 -2.41 11.29 0.28
C CYS A 43 -2.77 12.79 0.42
N ILE A 44 -1.83 13.69 0.11
CA ILE A 44 -2.08 15.15 0.13
C ILE A 44 -3.21 15.50 -0.84
N LYS A 45 -3.19 14.94 -2.05
CA LYS A 45 -4.22 15.16 -3.07
C LYS A 45 -5.62 14.73 -2.61
N SER A 46 -5.71 13.61 -1.91
CA SER A 46 -6.96 13.12 -1.33
C SER A 46 -7.48 14.05 -0.24
N VAL A 47 -6.62 14.46 0.69
CA VAL A 47 -7.00 15.38 1.76
C VAL A 47 -7.39 16.74 1.19
N GLY A 48 -6.63 17.28 0.23
CA GLY A 48 -6.97 18.53 -0.46
C GLY A 48 -8.28 18.47 -1.24
N TYR A 49 -8.63 17.32 -1.83
CA TYR A 49 -9.94 17.13 -2.46
C TYR A 49 -11.10 17.12 -1.45
N ARG A 50 -10.89 16.56 -0.26
CA ARG A 50 -11.90 16.52 0.81
C ARG A 50 -12.08 17.86 1.52
N TYR A 51 -11.02 18.64 1.62
CA TYR A 51 -10.97 19.93 2.32
C TYR A 51 -10.58 21.05 1.34
N GLU A 52 -11.41 21.26 0.32
CA GLU A 52 -11.15 22.20 -0.78
C GLU A 52 -10.95 23.66 -0.35
N ASP A 53 -11.54 24.04 0.78
CA ASP A 53 -11.44 25.38 1.36
C ASP A 53 -10.23 25.56 2.31
N SER A 54 -9.39 24.54 2.46
CA SER A 54 -8.21 24.58 3.32
C SER A 54 -6.94 24.78 2.50
N GLU A 55 -6.10 25.72 2.95
CA GLU A 55 -4.75 25.84 2.40
C GLU A 55 -3.96 24.55 2.68
N VAL A 56 -2.99 24.23 1.80
CA VAL A 56 -2.20 23.00 1.96
C VAL A 56 -1.53 22.94 3.33
N THR A 57 -1.16 24.09 3.92
CA THR A 57 -0.53 24.24 5.25
C THR A 57 -1.46 24.02 6.44
N ASP A 58 -2.77 23.99 6.21
CA ASP A 58 -3.81 23.87 7.25
C ASP A 58 -4.66 22.59 7.07
N LEU A 59 -4.16 21.64 6.27
CA LEU A 59 -4.83 20.36 6.09
C LEU A 59 -4.86 19.58 7.42
N PRO A 60 -5.98 18.91 7.74
CA PRO A 60 -6.09 18.13 8.97
C PRO A 60 -5.11 16.97 8.96
N GLY A 61 -4.42 16.76 10.08
CA GLY A 61 -3.37 15.77 10.20
C GLY A 61 -2.23 16.28 11.08
N ARG A 62 -0.98 16.00 10.67
CA ARG A 62 0.19 16.54 11.37
C ARG A 62 0.22 18.06 11.26
N SER A 63 0.23 18.73 12.41
CA SER A 63 0.09 20.18 12.56
C SER A 63 1.34 20.99 12.15
N ASP A 64 2.40 20.34 11.68
CA ASP A 64 3.69 20.94 11.35
C ASP A 64 3.91 21.11 9.83
N ALA A 65 2.91 20.76 9.01
CA ALA A 65 3.02 20.76 7.55
C ALA A 65 4.24 19.99 7.01
N GLU A 66 4.68 18.92 7.72
CA GLU A 66 5.85 18.12 7.34
C GLU A 66 5.72 17.52 5.93
N TYR A 67 4.50 17.39 5.40
CA TYR A 67 4.25 16.97 4.02
C TYR A 67 4.81 17.92 2.94
N ILE A 68 5.24 19.14 3.31
CA ILE A 68 5.94 20.08 2.42
C ILE A 68 7.44 19.73 2.32
N ILE A 69 7.98 19.00 3.30
CA ILE A 69 9.37 18.54 3.28
C ILE A 69 9.46 17.32 2.36
N PRO A 70 10.40 17.28 1.40
CA PRO A 70 10.56 16.11 0.54
C PRO A 70 10.74 14.83 1.35
N PHE A 71 9.98 13.80 0.99
CA PHE A 71 10.06 12.51 1.65
C PHE A 71 11.48 11.94 1.56
N GLN A 72 12.03 11.55 2.71
CA GLN A 72 13.33 10.90 2.79
C GLN A 72 13.14 9.49 3.34
N TYR A 73 13.36 8.49 2.48
CA TYR A 73 13.29 7.12 2.93
C TYR A 73 14.37 6.84 3.98
N LYS A 74 13.93 6.31 5.12
CA LYS A 74 14.78 5.77 6.17
C LYS A 74 14.37 4.33 6.42
N ARG A 75 15.33 3.42 6.35
CA ARG A 75 15.11 2.00 6.59
C ARG A 75 14.61 1.77 8.01
N PHE A 76 13.57 0.97 8.16
CA PHE A 76 13.08 0.51 9.46
C PHE A 76 13.93 -0.66 9.96
N ALA A 77 14.40 -0.58 11.20
CA ALA A 77 15.16 -1.66 11.83
C ALA A 77 14.30 -2.92 12.05
N ASN A 78 13.02 -2.72 12.40
CA ASN A 78 12.05 -3.80 12.65
C ASN A 78 10.89 -3.66 11.64
N PRO A 79 10.92 -4.38 10.51
CA PRO A 79 9.83 -4.31 9.54
C PRO A 79 8.56 -4.97 10.11
N PRO A 80 7.37 -4.40 9.88
CA PRO A 80 6.10 -5.02 10.26
C PRO A 80 5.90 -6.38 9.58
N THR A 81 5.12 -7.24 10.22
CA THR A 81 4.66 -8.53 9.65
C THR A 81 3.81 -8.32 8.39
N PRO A 82 3.64 -9.34 7.52
CA PRO A 82 2.81 -9.22 6.33
C PRO A 82 1.37 -8.76 6.63
N VAL A 83 0.76 -9.26 7.73
CA VAL A 83 -0.59 -8.86 8.15
C VAL A 83 -0.65 -7.39 8.56
N GLU A 84 0.37 -6.90 9.28
CA GLU A 84 0.46 -5.48 9.64
C GLU A 84 0.65 -4.60 8.40
N ILE A 85 1.44 -5.03 7.41
CA ILE A 85 1.57 -4.30 6.14
C ILE A 85 0.23 -4.27 5.40
N LEU A 86 -0.55 -5.35 5.38
CA LEU A 86 -1.89 -5.35 4.78
C LEU A 86 -2.81 -4.33 5.47
N LYS A 87 -2.76 -4.21 6.79
CA LYS A 87 -3.49 -3.18 7.55
C LYS A 87 -3.00 -1.77 7.25
N ILE A 88 -1.68 -1.58 7.12
CA ILE A 88 -1.08 -0.29 6.74
C ILE A 88 -1.52 0.11 5.33
N ILE A 89 -1.58 -0.82 4.38
CA ILE A 89 -2.14 -0.57 3.05
C ILE A 89 -3.59 -0.09 3.17
N SER A 90 -4.45 -0.81 3.91
CA SER A 90 -5.85 -0.38 4.09
C SER A 90 -5.97 1.02 4.72
N CYS A 91 -5.10 1.34 5.70
CA CYS A 91 -5.06 2.66 6.32
C CYS A 91 -4.67 3.74 5.31
N TYR A 92 -3.62 3.49 4.52
CA TYR A 92 -3.17 4.40 3.49
C TYR A 92 -4.24 4.63 2.42
N GLU A 93 -4.86 3.57 1.90
CA GLU A 93 -5.93 3.72 0.90
C GLU A 93 -7.11 4.52 1.43
N TYR A 94 -7.50 4.32 2.69
CA TYR A 94 -8.55 5.13 3.32
C TYR A 94 -8.19 6.63 3.36
N GLN A 95 -6.91 6.98 3.57
CA GLN A 95 -6.46 8.37 3.57
C GLN A 95 -6.31 8.95 2.15
N SER A 96 -6.09 8.11 1.14
CA SER A 96 -5.76 8.54 -0.22
C SER A 96 -6.90 8.44 -1.25
N CYS A 97 -8.09 7.95 -0.87
CA CYS A 97 -9.13 7.58 -1.84
C CYS A 97 -10.20 8.63 -2.13
N GLU A 98 -10.15 9.83 -1.56
CA GLU A 98 -11.28 10.79 -1.62
C GLU A 98 -11.50 11.37 -3.02
N HIS A 99 -10.49 11.41 -3.88
CA HIS A 99 -10.58 12.01 -5.22
C HIS A 99 -10.93 11.00 -6.34
N PRO A 100 -11.62 11.42 -7.42
CA PRO A 100 -12.08 10.52 -8.50
C PRO A 100 -10.98 9.71 -9.19
N GLY A 101 -9.77 10.28 -9.31
CA GLY A 101 -8.62 9.64 -9.95
C GLY A 101 -7.91 8.56 -9.12
N TRP A 102 -8.39 8.22 -7.92
CA TRP A 102 -7.67 7.32 -7.01
C TRP A 102 -7.47 5.92 -7.62
N LYS A 103 -8.51 5.36 -8.23
CA LYS A 103 -8.49 3.98 -8.75
C LYS A 103 -7.52 3.77 -9.92
N THR A 104 -7.22 4.84 -10.64
CA THR A 104 -6.30 4.86 -11.79
C THR A 104 -4.94 5.44 -11.40
N SER A 105 -4.71 5.74 -10.11
CA SER A 105 -3.46 6.33 -9.63
C SER A 105 -2.33 5.30 -9.59
N GLU A 106 -1.11 5.79 -9.76
CA GLU A 106 0.09 4.95 -9.61
C GLU A 106 0.21 4.41 -8.18
N ALA A 107 -0.18 5.20 -7.18
CA ALA A 107 -0.19 4.79 -5.77
C ALA A 107 -1.15 3.61 -5.50
N HIS A 108 -2.32 3.58 -6.14
CA HIS A 108 -3.24 2.45 -6.05
C HIS A 108 -2.64 1.19 -6.70
N CYS A 109 -2.00 1.31 -7.86
CA CYS A 109 -1.28 0.20 -8.51
C CYS A 109 -0.14 -0.34 -7.63
N PHE A 110 0.62 0.55 -6.99
CA PHE A 110 1.65 0.16 -6.01
C PHE A 110 1.06 -0.61 -4.84
N CYS A 111 -0.03 -0.12 -4.26
CA CYS A 111 -0.72 -0.75 -3.12
C CYS A 111 -1.25 -2.14 -3.50
N ASP A 112 -1.86 -2.28 -4.67
CA ASP A 112 -2.33 -3.56 -5.18
C ASP A 112 -1.20 -4.57 -5.36
N ARG A 113 -0.07 -4.14 -5.94
CA ARG A 113 1.08 -5.02 -6.06
C ARG A 113 1.63 -5.44 -4.69
N LEU A 114 1.87 -4.49 -3.80
CA LEU A 114 2.41 -4.77 -2.48
C LEU A 114 1.49 -5.70 -1.69
N ARG A 115 0.16 -5.51 -1.80
CA ARG A 115 -0.83 -6.39 -1.18
C ARG A 115 -0.66 -7.84 -1.64
N LYS A 116 -0.54 -8.07 -2.96
CA LYS A 116 -0.31 -9.41 -3.53
C LYS A 116 0.98 -10.04 -2.99
N GLU A 117 2.06 -9.25 -2.90
CA GLU A 117 3.33 -9.71 -2.33
C GLU A 117 3.25 -10.04 -0.83
N MET A 118 2.37 -9.38 -0.08
CA MET A 118 2.16 -9.71 1.33
C MET A 118 1.25 -10.92 1.52
N ILE A 119 0.22 -11.09 0.68
CA ILE A 119 -0.71 -12.22 0.73
C ILE A 119 0.05 -13.55 0.57
N VAL A 120 0.97 -13.64 -0.39
CA VAL A 120 1.77 -14.87 -0.61
C VAL A 120 2.73 -15.18 0.54
N ARG A 121 2.88 -14.28 1.51
CA ARG A 121 3.73 -14.44 2.70
C ARG A 121 2.91 -14.72 3.96
N LEU A 122 1.59 -14.83 3.86
CA LEU A 122 0.74 -15.15 5.00
C LEU A 122 0.98 -16.61 5.43
N PRO A 123 1.06 -16.89 6.74
CA PRO A 123 1.09 -18.27 7.22
C PRO A 123 -0.10 -19.07 6.68
N GLY A 124 0.17 -20.25 6.11
CA GLY A 124 -0.86 -21.10 5.50
C GLY A 124 -1.09 -20.85 4.01
N TYR A 125 -0.50 -19.81 3.39
CA TYR A 125 -0.73 -19.53 1.96
C TYR A 125 -0.08 -20.59 1.06
N ASP A 126 1.18 -20.94 1.31
CA ASP A 126 1.92 -21.91 0.50
C ASP A 126 1.39 -23.34 0.71
N GLU A 127 0.84 -23.64 1.88
CA GLU A 127 0.25 -24.95 2.21
C GLU A 127 -1.19 -25.11 1.72
N ALA A 128 -1.89 -24.00 1.44
CA ALA A 128 -3.27 -24.04 1.00
C ALA A 128 -3.37 -24.67 -0.41
N PRO A 129 -4.35 -25.56 -0.65
CA PRO A 129 -4.59 -26.09 -1.98
C PRO A 129 -5.06 -24.98 -2.92
N TRP A 130 -4.63 -25.03 -4.18
CA TRP A 130 -5.07 -24.08 -5.21
C TRP A 130 -6.55 -24.25 -5.56
N GLU A 131 -7.03 -25.50 -5.53
CA GLU A 131 -8.41 -25.86 -5.79
C GLU A 131 -9.20 -25.99 -4.49
N TRP A 132 -10.45 -25.57 -4.52
CA TRP A 132 -11.36 -25.86 -3.43
C TRP A 132 -11.88 -27.30 -3.60
N THR A 133 -11.31 -28.23 -2.84
CA THR A 133 -11.54 -29.67 -3.04
C THR A 133 -12.72 -30.23 -2.25
N GLU A 134 -13.09 -29.67 -1.09
CA GLU A 134 -14.29 -30.06 -0.33
C GLU A 134 -14.60 -29.09 0.83
N TRP A 135 -15.85 -29.08 1.31
CA TRP A 135 -16.24 -28.40 2.54
C TRP A 135 -15.87 -29.29 3.75
N PRO A 136 -15.09 -28.82 4.74
CA PRO A 136 -14.74 -29.65 5.90
C PRO A 136 -16.02 -30.03 6.65
N GLN A 137 -16.31 -31.33 6.72
CA GLN A 137 -17.53 -31.88 7.31
C GLN A 137 -17.64 -31.51 8.80
N GLU A 138 -16.53 -31.21 9.46
CA GLU A 138 -16.38 -30.78 10.84
C GLU A 138 -16.95 -29.38 11.09
N ALA A 139 -17.04 -28.53 10.06
CA ALA A 139 -17.67 -27.21 10.13
C ALA A 139 -19.21 -27.28 10.02
N LEU A 140 -19.80 -28.45 9.74
CA LEU A 140 -21.24 -28.70 9.74
C LEU A 140 -21.83 -29.00 11.13
N LYS A 141 -21.21 -28.51 12.21
CA LYS A 141 -21.91 -28.41 13.50
C LYS A 141 -22.96 -27.31 13.38
N ARG A 142 -24.10 -27.68 12.81
CA ARG A 142 -25.33 -26.88 12.76
C ARG A 142 -25.56 -26.30 14.16
N ILE A 143 -25.68 -24.98 14.22
CA ILE A 143 -26.25 -24.28 15.36
C ILE A 143 -27.62 -24.95 15.59
N THR A 144 -27.73 -25.69 16.70
CA THR A 144 -28.97 -26.28 17.19
C THR A 144 -29.57 -25.37 18.23
#